data_AF-A0A951ZIF2-F1
#
_entry.id   AF-A0A951ZIF2-F1
#
_cell.length_a   1.000
_cell.length_b   1.000
_cell.length_c   1.000
_cell.angle_alpha   90.00
_cell.angle_beta   90.00
_cell.angle_gamma   90.00
#
_symmetry.space_group_name_H-M   'P 1'
#
loop_
_entity.id
_entity.type
_entity.pdbx_description
1 polymer ?
#
loop_
_entity_poly.entity_id
_entity_poly.type
_entity_poly.pdbx_seq_one_letter_code
_entity_poly.pdbx_strand_id
1 'polypeptide(L)'
;MQTAITSGGLFALAMPRGSGKTTLCERAALWALMYGHARFVVLIAATEGMAEKILDRLKSELQHNDDLARDFPHVCYPIRRLENNARRCIGQLFDGRQTRIEWGAKRVVFPTMPDSVCDGRNVSGACVTVSGLTGALRGQSHVLEDGSVVRPDLAIVDDPQTRESSGSPSQCAERLAIITGDVLGMSGPGRTISVLMPCTVCQRGDLADQLLDRRTYPQWHGERTRTVYAWPSATRLWEEYFLRLDEGHRHDRGVDEANAYYAEHREAMDHGAVVAWPERFDTNELSAIQHAMNLRHRLKDEAFFAEYQNDPLAAEDSADLVPVSVLVERVNRIARGVAPLRAETLTAFIDVHDALLYWAVAAWSGDGSGWLIDYGAYPEQPRRRSAEGVTDAGRRRSWRRPRRSDPGRSFGARGPDRGARV
;
A
#
# COMPACT_ATOMS: atom_id res chain seq x y z
N MET A 1 17.32 9.01 -7.19
CA MET A 1 17.02 7.88 -8.11
C MET A 1 18.24 7.35 -8.85
N GLN A 2 18.93 8.13 -9.69
CA GLN A 2 20.09 7.66 -10.48
C GLN A 2 21.18 6.98 -9.62
N THR A 3 21.55 7.60 -8.50
CA THR A 3 22.51 7.02 -7.54
C THR A 3 22.05 5.65 -7.02
N ALA A 4 20.77 5.51 -6.67
CA ALA A 4 20.23 4.24 -6.18
C ALA A 4 20.30 3.13 -7.25
N ILE A 5 20.00 3.46 -8.51
CA ILE A 5 20.09 2.49 -9.62
C ILE A 5 21.54 2.08 -9.88
N THR A 6 22.46 3.05 -9.97
CA THR A 6 23.84 2.80 -10.42
C THR A 6 24.76 2.26 -9.35
N SER A 7 24.54 2.62 -8.08
CA SER A 7 25.39 2.21 -6.96
C SER A 7 24.81 1.04 -6.17
N GLY A 8 23.59 0.60 -6.49
CA GLY A 8 22.82 -0.30 -5.64
C GLY A 8 22.27 0.44 -4.42
N GLY A 9 20.95 0.48 -4.27
CA GLY A 9 20.36 1.18 -3.13
C GLY A 9 18.84 1.13 -3.09
N LEU A 10 18.31 1.44 -1.91
CA LEU A 10 16.88 1.50 -1.64
C LEU A 10 16.49 2.96 -1.49
N PHE A 11 15.59 3.43 -2.34
CA PHE A 11 15.16 4.83 -2.39
C PHE A 11 13.65 4.91 -2.29
N ALA A 12 13.15 5.58 -1.25
CA ALA A 12 11.74 5.85 -1.06
C ALA A 12 11.48 7.33 -1.28
N LEU A 13 10.47 7.66 -2.08
CA LEU A 13 10.16 9.05 -2.45
C LEU A 13 8.67 9.32 -2.29
N ALA A 14 8.36 10.25 -1.40
CA ALA A 14 7.02 10.78 -1.23
C ALA A 14 6.92 12.18 -1.83
N MET A 15 6.00 12.36 -2.78
CA MET A 15 5.72 13.64 -3.42
C MET A 15 4.25 13.99 -3.33
N PRO A 16 3.88 15.28 -3.35
CA PRO A 16 2.49 15.68 -3.40
C PRO A 16 1.76 15.03 -4.58
N ARG A 17 0.49 14.68 -4.39
CA ARG A 17 -0.34 14.11 -5.45
C ARG A 17 -0.31 14.96 -6.72
N GLY A 18 -0.22 14.29 -7.87
CA GLY A 18 -0.16 14.96 -9.18
C GLY A 18 1.23 15.51 -9.56
N SER A 19 2.27 15.29 -8.76
CA SER A 19 3.64 15.77 -9.08
C SER A 19 4.45 14.81 -9.97
N GLY A 20 3.80 13.82 -10.59
CA GLY A 20 4.47 12.90 -11.53
C GLY A 20 5.41 11.86 -10.90
N LYS A 21 5.25 11.52 -9.61
CA LYS A 21 6.12 10.57 -8.90
C LYS A 21 6.30 9.21 -9.62
N THR A 22 5.20 8.63 -10.10
CA THR A 22 5.22 7.38 -10.86
C THR A 22 5.91 7.57 -12.21
N THR A 23 5.62 8.68 -12.89
CA THR A 23 6.25 9.02 -14.18
C THR A 23 7.77 9.15 -14.03
N LEU A 24 8.27 9.80 -12.98
CA LEU A 24 9.71 9.90 -12.72
C LEU A 24 10.37 8.51 -12.58
N CYS A 25 9.74 7.60 -11.84
CA CYS A 25 10.24 6.23 -11.69
C CYS A 25 10.14 5.41 -12.99
N GLU A 26 9.10 5.61 -13.80
CA GLU A 26 8.98 5.01 -15.14
C GLU A 26 10.11 5.48 -16.05
N ARG A 27 10.42 6.79 -16.06
CA ARG A 27 11.55 7.33 -16.82
C ARG A 27 12.88 6.80 -16.32
N ALA A 28 13.04 6.68 -15.01
CA ALA A 28 14.23 6.08 -14.42
C ALA A 28 14.39 4.61 -14.81
N ALA A 29 13.30 3.84 -14.88
CA ALA A 29 13.32 2.45 -15.33
C ALA A 29 13.67 2.32 -16.82
N LEU A 30 13.07 3.14 -17.70
CA LEU A 30 13.43 3.18 -19.13
C LEU A 30 14.90 3.56 -19.30
N TRP A 31 15.36 4.61 -18.63
CA TRP A 31 16.75 5.03 -18.67
C TRP A 31 17.68 3.89 -18.22
N ALA A 32 17.35 3.21 -17.12
CA ALA A 32 18.15 2.09 -16.64
C ALA A 32 18.22 0.93 -17.63
N LEU A 33 17.10 0.58 -18.27
CA LEU A 33 17.04 -0.45 -19.30
C LEU A 33 17.83 -0.06 -20.55
N MET A 34 17.62 1.15 -21.07
CA MET A 34 18.20 1.62 -22.34
C MET A 34 19.70 1.86 -22.28
N TYR A 35 20.22 2.24 -21.12
CA TYR A 35 21.65 2.41 -20.88
C TYR A 35 22.31 1.17 -20.25
N GLY A 36 21.56 0.09 -20.05
CA GLY A 36 22.07 -1.18 -19.51
C GLY A 36 22.48 -1.12 -18.03
N HIS A 37 22.01 -0.12 -17.27
CA HIS A 37 22.19 -0.05 -15.82
C HIS A 37 21.34 -1.09 -15.06
N ALA A 38 20.24 -1.53 -15.67
CA ALA A 38 19.44 -2.65 -15.21
C ALA A 38 19.13 -3.57 -16.39
N ARG A 39 19.24 -4.88 -16.19
CA ARG A 39 18.90 -5.89 -17.21
C ARG A 39 17.54 -6.53 -16.95
N PHE A 40 17.06 -6.49 -15.71
CA PHE A 40 15.78 -7.07 -15.35
C PHE A 40 15.06 -6.21 -14.30
N VAL A 41 14.05 -5.48 -14.78
CA VAL A 41 13.18 -4.63 -13.98
C VAL A 41 11.90 -5.37 -13.58
N VAL A 42 11.52 -5.30 -12.30
CA VAL A 42 10.22 -5.77 -11.81
C VAL A 42 9.38 -4.58 -11.39
N LEU A 43 8.20 -4.43 -11.98
CA LEU A 43 7.22 -3.42 -11.63
C LEU A 43 6.23 -4.02 -10.63
N ILE A 44 6.16 -3.41 -9.45
CA ILE A 44 5.36 -3.88 -8.32
C ILE A 44 4.42 -2.75 -7.93
N ALA A 45 3.15 -3.07 -7.71
CA ALA A 45 2.17 -2.14 -7.16
C ALA A 45 1.30 -2.85 -6.12
N ALA A 46 0.39 -2.12 -5.46
CA ALA A 46 -0.55 -2.73 -4.52
C ALA A 46 -1.33 -3.92 -5.11
N THR A 47 -1.62 -3.90 -6.42
CA THR A 47 -2.24 -5.00 -7.16
C THR A 47 -1.55 -5.22 -8.50
N GLU A 48 -1.65 -6.44 -9.06
CA GLU A 48 -1.05 -6.77 -10.36
C GLU A 48 -1.59 -5.89 -11.50
N GLY A 49 -2.90 -5.62 -11.53
CA GLY A 49 -3.51 -4.76 -12.53
C GLY A 49 -3.06 -3.28 -12.46
N MET A 50 -2.61 -2.81 -11.29
CA MET A 50 -1.96 -1.48 -11.20
C MET A 50 -0.56 -1.50 -11.80
N ALA A 51 0.19 -2.58 -11.57
CA ALA A 51 1.52 -2.76 -12.15
C ALA A 51 1.47 -2.93 -13.69
N GLU A 52 0.45 -3.63 -14.21
CA GLU A 52 0.20 -3.71 -15.66
C GLU A 52 0.00 -2.34 -16.31
N LYS A 53 -0.70 -1.41 -15.65
CA LYS A 53 -0.87 -0.03 -16.15
C LYS A 53 0.44 0.76 -16.20
N ILE A 54 1.40 0.46 -15.32
CA ILE A 54 2.75 1.04 -15.37
C ILE A 54 3.49 0.47 -16.59
N LEU A 55 3.41 -0.85 -16.80
CA LEU A 55 4.00 -1.50 -17.96
C LEU A 55 3.40 -0.97 -19.27
N ASP A 56 2.09 -0.76 -19.35
CA ASP A 56 1.45 -0.22 -20.56
C ASP A 56 1.92 1.21 -20.88
N ARG A 57 2.19 2.04 -19.86
CA ARG A 57 2.79 3.37 -20.05
C ARG A 57 4.21 3.27 -20.61
N LEU A 58 5.04 2.39 -20.04
CA LEU A 58 6.38 2.10 -20.58
C LEU A 58 6.33 1.58 -22.03
N LYS A 59 5.41 0.67 -22.32
CA LYS A 59 5.16 0.13 -23.66
C LYS A 59 4.72 1.22 -24.63
N SER A 60 3.92 2.19 -24.19
CA SER A 60 3.53 3.33 -25.01
C SER A 60 4.75 4.16 -25.42
N GLU A 61 5.66 4.44 -24.48
CA GLU A 61 6.90 5.17 -24.75
C GLU A 61 7.78 4.45 -25.77
N LEU A 62 7.98 3.15 -25.59
CA LEU A 62 8.77 2.32 -26.52
C LEU A 62 8.21 2.32 -27.95
N GLN A 63 6.88 2.45 -28.10
CA GLN A 63 6.19 2.42 -29.38
C GLN A 63 6.06 3.81 -30.03
N HIS A 64 5.86 4.87 -29.27
CA HIS A 64 5.39 6.15 -29.81
C HIS A 64 6.33 7.32 -29.57
N ASN A 65 7.38 7.18 -28.74
CA ASN A 65 8.32 8.25 -28.49
C ASN A 65 9.39 8.30 -29.59
N ASP A 66 9.32 9.32 -30.45
CA ASP A 66 10.23 9.47 -31.60
C ASP A 66 11.66 9.86 -31.21
N ASP A 67 11.83 10.58 -30.11
CA ASP A 67 13.17 10.89 -29.60
C ASP A 67 13.83 9.62 -29.05
N LEU A 68 13.08 8.80 -28.31
CA LEU A 68 13.57 7.50 -27.86
C LEU A 68 13.91 6.56 -29.03
N ALA A 69 13.09 6.56 -30.08
CA ALA A 69 13.35 5.74 -31.26
C ALA A 69 14.54 6.24 -32.09
N ARG A 70 14.82 7.54 -32.07
CA ARG A 70 16.02 8.14 -32.67
C ARG A 70 17.28 7.71 -31.93
N ASP A 71 17.24 7.70 -30.60
CA ASP A 71 18.39 7.39 -29.75
C ASP A 71 18.65 5.88 -29.62
N PHE A 72 17.60 5.04 -29.62
CA PHE A 72 17.68 3.59 -29.43
C PHE A 72 16.95 2.81 -30.55
N PRO A 73 17.33 2.99 -31.83
CA PRO A 73 16.62 2.39 -32.94
C PRO A 73 16.63 0.86 -32.91
N HIS A 74 17.71 0.25 -32.42
CA HIS A 74 17.83 -1.21 -32.28
C HIS A 74 16.82 -1.83 -31.30
N VAL A 75 16.28 -1.06 -30.35
CA VAL A 75 15.20 -1.49 -29.44
C VAL A 75 13.83 -1.07 -29.97
N CYS A 76 13.67 0.22 -30.27
CA CYS A 76 12.37 0.78 -30.61
C CYS A 76 11.85 0.36 -31.98
N TYR A 77 12.72 0.21 -32.98
CA TYR A 77 12.26 -0.17 -34.33
C TYR A 77 11.62 -1.57 -34.35
N PRO A 78 12.25 -2.65 -33.80
CA PRO A 78 11.60 -3.95 -33.73
C PRO A 78 10.30 -3.95 -32.92
N ILE A 79 10.24 -3.20 -31.80
CA ILE A 79 9.03 -3.04 -30.99
C ILE A 79 7.91 -2.38 -31.82
N ARG A 80 8.19 -1.29 -32.51
CA ARG A 80 7.22 -0.58 -33.37
C ARG A 80 6.66 -1.48 -34.48
N ARG A 81 7.49 -2.39 -35.03
CA ARG A 81 7.06 -3.36 -36.05
C ARG A 81 6.13 -4.47 -35.54
N LEU A 82 5.97 -4.61 -34.23
CA LEU A 82 4.93 -5.46 -33.68
C LEU A 82 3.53 -4.90 -33.89
N GLU A 83 3.37 -3.58 -34.08
CA GLU A 83 2.06 -2.91 -34.22
C GLU A 83 1.09 -3.33 -33.09
N ASN A 84 1.62 -3.39 -31.86
CA ASN A 84 0.94 -3.86 -30.65
C ASN A 84 0.31 -5.27 -30.78
N ASN A 85 0.83 -6.13 -31.66
CA ASN A 85 0.36 -7.49 -31.85
C ASN A 85 1.42 -8.51 -31.38
N ALA A 86 1.21 -9.06 -30.19
CA ALA A 86 2.10 -10.04 -29.56
C ALA A 86 2.40 -11.27 -30.45
N ARG A 87 1.47 -11.68 -31.33
CA ARG A 87 1.67 -12.83 -32.23
C ARG A 87 2.79 -12.60 -33.23
N ARG A 88 3.14 -11.35 -33.53
CA ARG A 88 4.23 -10.99 -34.43
C ARG A 88 5.63 -11.22 -33.84
N CYS A 89 5.73 -11.43 -32.53
CA CYS A 89 7.02 -11.72 -31.87
C CYS A 89 7.67 -13.00 -32.40
N ILE A 90 6.88 -14.07 -32.56
CA ILE A 90 7.37 -15.42 -32.93
C ILE A 90 8.12 -15.42 -34.27
N GLY A 91 7.62 -14.66 -35.24
CA GLY A 91 8.17 -14.58 -36.60
C GLY A 91 9.12 -13.40 -36.82
N GLN A 92 9.42 -12.60 -35.79
CA GLN A 92 10.23 -11.40 -35.98
C GLN A 92 11.71 -11.78 -36.09
N LEU A 93 12.27 -11.54 -37.29
CA LEU A 93 13.67 -11.80 -37.62
C LEU A 93 14.45 -10.50 -37.81
N PHE A 94 15.74 -10.52 -37.48
CA PHE A 94 16.74 -9.56 -37.90
C PHE A 94 17.89 -10.34 -38.55
N ASP A 95 18.18 -10.04 -39.83
CA ASP A 95 19.21 -10.73 -40.62
C ASP A 95 19.14 -12.27 -40.54
N GLY A 96 17.93 -12.82 -40.71
CA GLY A 96 17.66 -14.26 -40.67
C GLY A 96 17.67 -14.90 -39.27
N ARG A 97 18.00 -14.16 -38.21
CA ARG A 97 17.99 -14.64 -36.82
C ARG A 97 16.76 -14.14 -36.07
N GLN A 98 16.21 -14.94 -35.17
CA GLN A 98 15.09 -14.51 -34.33
C GLN A 98 15.53 -13.42 -33.36
N THR A 99 14.74 -12.34 -33.27
CA THR A 99 14.96 -11.29 -32.27
C THR A 99 14.60 -11.76 -30.86
N ARG A 100 13.80 -12.83 -30.71
CA ARG A 100 13.31 -13.34 -29.41
C ARG A 100 12.62 -12.28 -28.55
N ILE A 101 12.12 -11.22 -29.17
CA ILE A 101 11.35 -10.18 -28.51
C ILE A 101 10.11 -10.80 -27.85
N GLU A 102 9.72 -10.31 -26.68
CA GLU A 102 8.45 -10.68 -26.04
C GLU A 102 7.62 -9.42 -25.79
N TRP A 103 6.33 -9.50 -26.11
CA TRP A 103 5.41 -8.37 -25.96
C TRP A 103 4.08 -8.83 -25.33
N GLY A 104 4.12 -9.11 -24.04
CA GLY A 104 2.97 -9.57 -23.27
C GLY A 104 2.27 -8.45 -22.47
N ALA A 105 1.20 -8.84 -21.77
CA ALA A 105 0.53 -8.00 -20.80
C ALA A 105 1.32 -7.87 -19.48
N LYS A 106 2.06 -8.91 -19.11
CA LYS A 106 2.78 -9.02 -17.82
C LYS A 106 4.31 -9.07 -17.95
N ARG A 107 4.79 -9.11 -19.18
CA ARG A 107 6.19 -9.36 -19.49
C ARG A 107 6.56 -8.75 -20.83
N VAL A 108 7.68 -8.04 -20.87
CA VAL A 108 8.31 -7.51 -22.08
C VAL A 108 9.78 -7.92 -22.06
N VAL A 109 10.29 -8.39 -23.19
CA VAL A 109 11.71 -8.68 -23.38
C VAL A 109 12.17 -7.93 -24.63
N PHE A 110 13.25 -7.15 -24.49
CA PHE A 110 13.83 -6.37 -25.58
C PHE A 110 14.41 -7.28 -26.67
N PRO A 111 14.36 -6.84 -27.94
CA PRO A 111 14.87 -7.62 -29.06
C PRO A 111 16.35 -7.92 -28.89
N THR A 112 16.75 -9.12 -29.30
CA THR A 112 18.13 -9.56 -29.40
C THR A 112 18.72 -9.06 -30.72
N MET A 113 19.74 -8.21 -30.61
CA MET A 113 20.35 -7.49 -31.72
C MET A 113 21.89 -7.64 -31.67
N PRO A 114 22.57 -7.74 -32.82
CA PRO A 114 24.03 -7.81 -32.85
C PRO A 114 24.67 -6.48 -32.44
N ASP A 115 25.84 -6.52 -31.82
CA ASP A 115 26.56 -5.32 -31.36
C ASP A 115 26.78 -4.27 -32.46
N SER A 116 26.90 -4.71 -33.72
CA SER A 116 27.11 -3.86 -34.90
C SER A 116 26.00 -2.82 -35.13
N VAL A 117 24.81 -3.02 -34.58
CA VAL A 117 23.67 -2.08 -34.73
C VAL A 117 23.24 -1.43 -33.42
N CYS A 118 23.96 -1.71 -32.32
CA CYS A 118 23.59 -1.26 -30.98
C CYS A 118 24.34 0.00 -30.51
N ASP A 119 25.25 0.57 -31.34
CA ASP A 119 26.05 1.77 -31.00
C ASP A 119 26.68 1.71 -29.60
N GLY A 120 27.27 0.56 -29.26
CA GLY A 120 27.90 0.32 -27.95
C GLY A 120 26.93 0.12 -26.77
N ARG A 121 25.61 0.15 -26.99
CA ARG A 121 24.57 0.02 -25.96
C ARG A 121 23.71 -1.22 -26.18
N ASN A 122 24.35 -2.40 -26.25
CA ASN A 122 23.60 -3.63 -26.46
C ASN A 122 22.82 -4.03 -25.20
N VAL A 123 21.50 -3.86 -25.26
CA VAL A 123 20.55 -4.19 -24.19
C VAL A 123 19.68 -5.41 -24.53
N SER A 124 20.19 -6.29 -25.38
CA SER A 124 19.50 -7.51 -25.82
C SER A 124 19.00 -8.35 -24.65
N GLY A 125 17.74 -8.78 -24.75
CA GLY A 125 17.08 -9.60 -23.74
C GLY A 125 16.84 -8.90 -22.40
N ALA A 126 17.00 -7.58 -22.32
CA ALA A 126 16.56 -6.82 -21.14
C ALA A 126 15.06 -7.07 -20.92
N CYS A 127 14.69 -7.33 -19.67
CA CYS A 127 13.39 -7.90 -19.31
C CYS A 127 12.65 -6.98 -18.33
N VAL A 128 11.34 -6.82 -18.53
CA VAL A 128 10.44 -6.16 -17.60
C VAL A 128 9.29 -7.10 -17.26
N THR A 129 9.05 -7.33 -15.98
CA THR A 129 7.89 -8.09 -15.50
C THR A 129 7.04 -7.24 -14.56
N VAL A 130 5.79 -7.67 -14.35
CA VAL A 130 4.87 -7.05 -13.40
C VAL A 130 4.49 -8.04 -12.29
N SER A 131 4.16 -7.52 -11.11
CA SER A 131 3.53 -8.31 -10.05
C SER A 131 2.75 -7.40 -9.11
N GLY A 132 1.71 -7.95 -8.47
CA GLY A 132 1.15 -7.32 -7.27
C GLY A 132 2.06 -7.57 -6.08
N LEU A 133 2.05 -6.69 -5.08
CA LEU A 133 2.92 -6.84 -3.91
C LEU A 133 2.71 -8.19 -3.20
N THR A 134 1.47 -8.63 -3.03
CA THR A 134 1.15 -9.94 -2.42
C THR A 134 1.14 -11.09 -3.43
N GLY A 135 1.60 -10.85 -4.67
CA GLY A 135 1.67 -11.83 -5.74
C GLY A 135 2.92 -12.69 -5.71
N ALA A 136 3.15 -13.43 -6.79
CA ALA A 136 4.33 -14.27 -6.95
C ALA A 136 5.56 -13.41 -7.31
N LEU A 137 6.36 -13.05 -6.31
CA LEU A 137 7.58 -12.25 -6.48
C LEU A 137 8.86 -13.11 -6.59
N ARG A 138 8.88 -14.25 -5.88
CA ARG A 138 10.08 -15.09 -5.72
C ARG A 138 10.39 -15.91 -6.97
N GLY A 139 11.68 -16.17 -7.19
CA GLY A 139 12.16 -17.13 -8.21
C GLY A 139 12.17 -16.60 -9.65
N GLN A 140 11.89 -15.32 -9.86
CA GLN A 140 11.92 -14.71 -11.19
C GLN A 140 13.34 -14.77 -11.79
N SER A 141 13.40 -15.22 -13.04
CA SER A 141 14.62 -15.26 -13.85
C SER A 141 14.27 -15.25 -15.35
N HIS A 142 15.24 -14.92 -16.18
CA HIS A 142 15.14 -14.99 -17.64
C HIS A 142 16.44 -15.55 -18.22
N VAL A 143 16.33 -16.45 -19.19
CA VAL A 143 17.47 -17.04 -19.88
C VAL A 143 17.67 -16.28 -21.19
N LEU A 144 18.87 -15.75 -21.38
CA LEU A 144 19.26 -15.01 -22.57
C LEU A 144 19.63 -15.95 -23.72
N GLU A 145 19.86 -15.39 -24.92
CA GLU A 145 20.25 -16.17 -26.09
C GLU A 145 21.56 -16.95 -25.91
N ASP A 146 22.52 -16.39 -25.18
CA ASP A 146 23.80 -17.03 -24.85
C ASP A 146 23.70 -18.10 -23.75
N GLY A 147 22.49 -18.36 -23.23
CA GLY A 147 22.22 -19.32 -22.16
C GLY A 147 22.49 -18.78 -20.75
N SER A 148 22.95 -17.54 -20.61
CA SER A 148 23.14 -16.91 -19.30
C SER A 148 21.78 -16.57 -18.66
N VAL A 149 21.72 -16.66 -17.33
CA VAL A 149 20.50 -16.41 -16.57
C VAL A 149 20.59 -15.03 -15.92
N VAL A 150 19.66 -14.14 -16.26
CA VAL A 150 19.48 -12.85 -15.59
C VAL A 150 18.38 -12.96 -14.54
N ARG A 151 18.60 -12.27 -13.41
CA ARG A 151 17.65 -12.13 -12.30
C ARG A 151 17.34 -10.65 -12.10
N PRO A 152 16.22 -10.33 -11.45
CA PRO A 152 15.89 -8.95 -11.10
C PRO A 152 17.07 -8.21 -10.47
N ASP A 153 17.40 -7.05 -11.03
CA ASP A 153 18.43 -6.14 -10.53
C ASP A 153 17.88 -4.73 -10.24
N LEU A 154 16.64 -4.44 -10.64
CA LEU A 154 15.89 -3.26 -10.27
C LEU A 154 14.42 -3.60 -9.99
N ALA A 155 13.84 -3.06 -8.91
CA ALA A 155 12.41 -3.08 -8.65
C ALA A 155 11.85 -1.66 -8.53
N ILE A 156 10.70 -1.42 -9.16
CA ILE A 156 9.89 -0.22 -8.96
C ILE A 156 8.67 -0.62 -8.16
N VAL A 157 8.54 -0.13 -6.93
CA VAL A 157 7.44 -0.44 -6.02
C VAL A 157 6.53 0.80 -5.92
N ASP A 158 5.57 0.92 -6.83
CA ASP A 158 4.70 2.09 -6.95
C ASP A 158 3.46 1.97 -6.06
N ASP A 159 3.30 2.92 -5.13
CA ASP A 159 2.20 2.99 -4.16
C ASP A 159 1.81 1.57 -3.63
N PRO A 160 2.70 0.90 -2.85
CA PRO A 160 2.53 -0.51 -2.44
C PRO A 160 1.33 -0.82 -1.54
N GLN A 161 0.54 0.19 -1.18
CA GLN A 161 -0.60 0.08 -0.26
C GLN A 161 -1.88 0.60 -0.89
N THR A 162 -2.98 -0.06 -0.55
CA THR A 162 -4.34 0.50 -0.68
C THR A 162 -4.71 1.25 0.60
N ARG A 163 -5.76 2.09 0.54
CA ARG A 163 -6.32 2.80 1.70
C ARG A 163 -6.69 1.85 2.86
N GLU A 164 -7.22 0.67 2.55
CA GLU A 164 -7.51 -0.36 3.54
C GLU A 164 -6.22 -0.82 4.24
N SER A 165 -5.20 -1.17 3.45
CA SER A 165 -3.94 -1.67 3.99
C SER A 165 -3.09 -0.65 4.71
N SER A 166 -3.19 0.63 4.37
CA SER A 166 -2.56 1.70 5.14
C SER A 166 -3.22 1.90 6.50
N GLY A 167 -4.51 1.56 6.64
CA GLY A 167 -5.26 1.66 7.88
C GLY A 167 -5.10 0.47 8.83
N SER A 168 -4.41 -0.58 8.41
CA SER A 168 -4.28 -1.83 9.17
C SER A 168 -2.82 -2.10 9.52
N PRO A 169 -2.44 -2.01 10.82
CA PRO A 169 -1.08 -2.26 11.26
C PRO A 169 -0.56 -3.66 10.88
N SER A 170 -1.42 -4.69 10.94
CA SER A 170 -1.06 -6.06 10.55
C SER A 170 -0.81 -6.17 9.05
N GLN A 171 -1.64 -5.54 8.21
CA GLN A 171 -1.45 -5.51 6.75
C GLN A 171 -0.23 -4.66 6.35
N CYS A 172 0.11 -3.61 7.10
CA CYS A 172 1.36 -2.87 6.95
C CYS A 172 2.57 -3.75 7.24
N ALA A 173 2.57 -4.46 8.39
CA ALA A 173 3.65 -5.34 8.80
C ALA A 173 3.87 -6.50 7.81
N GLU A 174 2.80 -7.10 7.30
CA GLU A 174 2.86 -8.13 6.26
C GLU A 174 3.54 -7.61 4.99
N ARG A 175 3.12 -6.45 4.49
CA ARG A 175 3.70 -5.83 3.28
C ARG A 175 5.17 -5.46 3.46
N LEU A 176 5.53 -5.00 4.65
CA LEU A 176 6.90 -4.69 5.01
C LEU A 176 7.78 -5.94 5.02
N ALA A 177 7.25 -7.06 5.53
CA ALA A 177 7.92 -8.35 5.47
C ALA A 177 8.09 -8.84 4.03
N ILE A 178 7.10 -8.64 3.17
CA ILE A 178 7.20 -8.96 1.73
C ILE A 178 8.26 -8.10 1.05
N ILE A 179 8.27 -6.78 1.26
CA ILE A 179 9.31 -5.92 0.68
C ILE A 179 10.68 -6.37 1.15
N THR A 180 10.87 -6.50 2.46
CA THR A 180 12.17 -6.79 3.07
C THR A 180 12.68 -8.20 2.75
N GLY A 181 11.79 -9.20 2.74
CA GLY A 181 12.16 -10.60 2.52
C GLY A 181 12.15 -11.03 1.06
N ASP A 182 11.13 -10.61 0.30
CA ASP A 182 10.86 -11.14 -1.03
C ASP A 182 11.40 -10.21 -2.10
N VAL A 183 11.06 -8.91 -2.05
CA VAL A 183 11.51 -7.92 -3.05
C VAL A 183 13.03 -7.73 -2.97
N LEU A 184 13.56 -7.50 -1.77
CA LEU A 184 15.01 -7.32 -1.60
C LEU A 184 15.81 -8.61 -1.87
N GLY A 185 15.16 -9.77 -1.79
CA GLY A 185 15.77 -11.08 -2.05
C GLY A 185 15.68 -11.56 -3.51
N MET A 186 15.15 -10.75 -4.43
CA MET A 186 14.99 -11.18 -5.83
C MET A 186 16.32 -11.27 -6.59
N SER A 187 17.33 -10.48 -6.20
CA SER A 187 18.66 -10.56 -6.80
C SER A 187 19.36 -11.86 -6.42
N GLY A 188 20.15 -12.40 -7.36
CA GLY A 188 20.96 -13.60 -7.10
C GLY A 188 22.08 -13.33 -6.07
N PRO A 189 22.72 -14.40 -5.55
CA PRO A 189 23.86 -14.28 -4.63
C PRO A 189 24.93 -13.32 -5.14
N GLY A 190 25.46 -12.48 -4.26
CA GLY A 190 26.54 -11.53 -4.58
C GLY A 190 26.10 -10.26 -5.32
N ARG A 191 24.80 -10.05 -5.52
CA ARG A 191 24.24 -8.80 -6.05
C ARG A 191 23.16 -8.24 -5.13
N THR A 192 23.22 -6.94 -4.88
CA THR A 192 22.15 -6.20 -4.22
C THR A 192 21.19 -5.66 -5.27
N ILE A 193 19.89 -5.90 -5.10
CA ILE A 193 18.86 -5.28 -5.93
C ILE A 193 18.73 -3.78 -5.61
N SER A 194 18.49 -2.98 -6.64
CA SER A 194 18.10 -1.58 -6.48
C SER A 194 16.59 -1.48 -6.38
N VAL A 195 16.06 -0.67 -5.45
CA VAL A 195 14.62 -0.47 -5.31
C VAL A 195 14.28 1.01 -5.32
N LEU A 196 13.37 1.40 -6.21
CA LEU A 196 12.74 2.71 -6.17
C LEU A 196 11.29 2.54 -5.71
N MET A 197 10.90 3.24 -4.66
CA MET A 197 9.55 3.19 -4.10
C MET A 197 8.93 4.58 -4.10
N PRO A 198 8.31 5.02 -5.21
CA PRO A 198 7.43 6.19 -5.16
C PRO A 198 6.19 5.82 -4.35
N CYS A 199 5.88 6.61 -3.33
CA CYS A 199 4.79 6.31 -2.39
C CYS A 199 4.05 7.57 -1.94
N THR A 200 2.94 7.35 -1.23
CA THR A 200 2.15 8.37 -0.54
C THR A 200 2.00 7.93 0.90
N VAL A 201 2.17 8.85 1.85
CA VAL A 201 1.94 8.55 3.27
C VAL A 201 0.45 8.75 3.56
N CYS A 202 -0.28 7.66 3.66
CA CYS A 202 -1.73 7.67 3.86
C CYS A 202 -2.10 7.84 5.34
N GLN A 203 -1.34 7.19 6.23
CA GLN A 203 -1.51 7.27 7.68
C GLN A 203 -0.17 7.29 8.40
N ARG A 204 -0.16 7.87 9.60
CA ARG A 204 1.02 7.80 10.47
C ARG A 204 1.29 6.34 10.84
N GLY A 205 2.54 5.93 10.73
CA GLY A 205 2.99 4.57 11.00
C GLY A 205 2.65 3.55 9.91
N ASP A 206 2.11 3.97 8.76
CA ASP A 206 1.93 3.04 7.63
C ASP A 206 3.27 2.60 7.02
N LEU A 207 3.23 1.71 6.02
CA LEU A 207 4.42 1.17 5.36
C LEU A 207 5.29 2.28 4.76
N ALA A 208 4.66 3.25 4.09
CA ALA A 208 5.37 4.34 3.44
C ALA A 208 6.03 5.24 4.50
N ASP A 209 5.31 5.59 5.56
CA ASP A 209 5.81 6.39 6.68
C ASP A 209 7.08 5.77 7.27
N GLN A 210 7.05 4.46 7.54
CA GLN A 210 8.18 3.70 8.09
C GLN A 210 9.38 3.64 7.13
N LEU A 211 9.17 3.30 5.86
CA LEU A 211 10.26 3.17 4.88
C LEU A 211 10.89 4.51 4.48
N LEU A 212 10.17 5.62 4.64
CA LEU A 212 10.70 6.96 4.46
C LEU A 212 11.52 7.46 5.66
N ASP A 213 11.34 6.86 6.84
CA ASP A 213 12.06 7.25 8.06
C ASP A 213 13.39 6.52 8.19
N ARG A 214 14.48 7.27 8.08
CA ARG A 214 15.86 6.77 8.20
C ARG A 214 16.21 6.29 9.61
N ARG A 215 15.42 6.63 10.62
CA ARG A 215 15.62 6.10 11.98
C ARG A 215 15.07 4.69 12.11
N THR A 216 13.92 4.42 11.48
CA THR A 216 13.28 3.11 11.49
C THR A 216 13.92 2.17 10.46
N TYR A 217 14.22 2.67 9.26
CA TYR A 217 14.80 1.92 8.15
C TYR A 217 16.03 2.65 7.55
N PRO A 218 17.20 2.62 8.23
CA PRO A 218 18.38 3.41 7.83
C PRO A 218 18.98 3.02 6.47
N GLN A 219 18.72 1.80 5.99
CA GLN A 219 19.12 1.35 4.66
C GLN A 219 18.31 1.99 3.52
N TRP A 220 17.15 2.58 3.84
CA TRP A 220 16.32 3.28 2.87
C TRP A 220 16.68 4.77 2.87
N HIS A 221 17.01 5.26 1.68
CA HIS A 221 17.15 6.68 1.43
C HIS A 221 15.76 7.30 1.21
N GLY A 222 15.06 7.57 2.31
CA GLY A 222 13.77 8.25 2.31
C GLY A 222 13.88 9.75 2.02
N GLU A 223 13.01 10.26 1.15
CA GLU A 223 12.80 11.68 0.87
C GLU A 223 11.31 12.01 0.87
N ARG A 224 10.94 13.09 1.56
CA ARG A 224 9.57 13.63 1.58
C ARG A 224 9.56 15.05 1.06
N THR A 225 8.65 15.31 0.13
CA THR A 225 8.37 16.66 -0.36
C THR A 225 6.92 17.03 -0.06
N ARG A 226 6.70 18.34 0.11
CA ARG A 226 5.44 18.93 0.57
C ARG A 226 4.98 19.95 -0.46
N THR A 227 3.69 20.25 -0.54
CA THR A 227 3.22 21.38 -1.37
C THR A 227 3.61 22.71 -0.73
N VAL A 228 3.44 22.81 0.59
CA VAL A 228 3.72 24.00 1.40
C VAL A 228 4.75 23.65 2.48
N TYR A 229 5.89 24.33 2.48
CA TYR A 229 6.95 24.20 3.49
C TYR A 229 6.79 25.17 4.66
N ALA A 230 6.29 26.37 4.39
CA ALA A 230 5.91 27.35 5.40
C ALA A 230 4.54 27.92 5.05
N TRP A 231 3.64 27.98 6.04
CA TRP A 231 2.29 28.50 5.85
C TRP A 231 2.27 30.03 5.98
N PRO A 232 1.38 30.72 5.24
CA PRO A 232 1.22 32.16 5.38
C PRO A 232 0.72 32.54 6.77
N SER A 233 1.14 33.71 7.26
CA SER A 233 0.79 34.18 8.61
C SER A 233 -0.56 34.88 8.71
N ALA A 234 -1.13 35.35 7.59
CA ALA A 234 -2.32 36.19 7.57
C ALA A 234 -3.64 35.39 7.65
N THR A 235 -3.84 34.64 8.75
CA THR A 235 -4.98 33.72 8.93
C THR A 235 -6.34 34.41 8.71
N ARG A 236 -6.54 35.62 9.23
CA ARG A 236 -7.81 36.36 9.09
C ARG A 236 -8.16 36.70 7.64
N LEU A 237 -7.18 37.06 6.82
CA LEU A 237 -7.43 37.35 5.41
C LEU A 237 -7.82 36.09 4.66
N TRP A 238 -7.22 34.94 5.00
CA TRP A 238 -7.59 33.64 4.43
C TRP A 238 -8.99 33.19 4.86
N GLU A 239 -9.37 33.39 6.13
CA GLU A 239 -10.74 33.13 6.60
C GLU A 239 -11.77 33.95 5.79
N GLU A 240 -11.50 35.24 5.58
CA GLU A 240 -12.37 36.12 4.81
C GLU A 240 -12.45 35.74 3.32
N TYR A 241 -11.31 35.31 2.76
CA TYR A 241 -11.24 34.77 1.40
C TYR A 241 -12.11 33.51 1.25
N PHE A 242 -12.03 32.57 2.19
CA PHE A 242 -12.82 31.34 2.14
C PHE A 242 -14.32 31.59 2.35
N LEU A 243 -14.70 32.57 3.17
CA LEU A 243 -16.10 33.00 3.28
C LEU A 243 -16.65 33.47 1.93
N ARG A 244 -15.89 34.28 1.19
CA ARG A 244 -16.26 34.72 -0.18
C ARG A 244 -16.34 33.57 -1.15
N LEU A 245 -15.36 32.66 -1.10
CA LEU A 245 -15.31 31.47 -1.95
C LEU A 245 -16.55 30.59 -1.75
N ASP A 246 -16.90 30.33 -0.48
CA ASP A 246 -18.06 29.50 -0.13
C ASP A 246 -19.39 30.18 -0.50
N GLU A 247 -19.49 31.50 -0.32
CA GLU A 247 -20.66 32.28 -0.73
C GLU A 247 -20.82 32.30 -2.26
N GLY A 248 -19.72 32.45 -3.00
CA GLY A 248 -19.70 32.39 -4.45
C GLY A 248 -20.20 31.04 -4.98
N HIS A 249 -19.77 29.93 -4.36
CA HIS A 249 -20.29 28.60 -4.68
C HIS A 249 -21.75 28.40 -4.28
N ARG A 250 -22.18 28.90 -3.12
CA ARG A 250 -23.57 28.77 -2.63
C ARG A 250 -24.59 29.44 -3.55
N HIS A 251 -24.16 30.46 -4.28
CA HIS A 251 -25.00 31.29 -5.15
C HIS A 251 -24.63 31.18 -6.63
N ASP A 252 -23.89 30.15 -7.03
CA ASP A 252 -23.49 29.88 -8.42
C ASP A 252 -22.75 31.05 -9.11
N ARG A 253 -22.08 31.92 -8.32
CA ARG A 253 -21.27 33.04 -8.82
C ARG A 253 -19.82 32.65 -9.12
N GLY A 254 -19.41 31.45 -8.72
CA GLY A 254 -18.05 30.94 -8.94
C GLY A 254 -17.01 31.56 -7.98
N VAL A 255 -15.79 31.76 -8.48
CA VAL A 255 -14.61 32.11 -7.66
C VAL A 255 -14.15 33.56 -7.80
N ASP A 256 -14.79 34.34 -8.68
CA ASP A 256 -14.29 35.66 -9.10
C ASP A 256 -14.18 36.66 -7.95
N GLU A 257 -15.17 36.72 -7.06
CA GLU A 257 -15.16 37.59 -5.88
C GLU A 257 -14.01 37.26 -4.92
N ALA A 258 -13.75 35.96 -4.69
CA ALA A 258 -12.65 35.51 -3.85
C ALA A 258 -11.30 35.79 -4.51
N ASN A 259 -11.18 35.55 -5.81
CA ASN A 259 -9.98 35.85 -6.60
C ASN A 259 -9.64 37.33 -6.62
N ALA A 260 -10.64 38.21 -6.79
CA ALA A 260 -10.45 39.65 -6.74
C ALA A 260 -9.94 40.09 -5.36
N TYR A 261 -10.53 39.56 -4.29
CA TYR A 261 -10.08 39.82 -2.93
C TYR A 261 -8.65 39.33 -2.68
N TYR A 262 -8.30 38.14 -3.16
CA TYR A 262 -6.94 37.62 -3.07
C TYR A 262 -5.95 38.45 -3.88
N ALA A 263 -6.32 38.91 -5.08
CA ALA A 263 -5.48 39.77 -5.92
C ALA A 263 -5.12 41.08 -5.21
N GLU A 264 -6.09 41.71 -4.55
CA GLU A 264 -5.91 42.96 -3.80
C GLU A 264 -5.01 42.79 -2.57
N HIS A 265 -5.10 41.65 -1.89
CA HIS A 265 -4.40 41.40 -0.61
C HIS A 265 -3.21 40.45 -0.72
N ARG A 266 -2.78 40.11 -1.95
CA ARG A 266 -1.85 39.01 -2.22
C ARG A 266 -0.56 39.09 -1.40
N GLU A 267 0.08 40.26 -1.35
CA GLU A 267 1.34 40.44 -0.63
C GLU A 267 1.21 40.06 0.86
N ALA A 268 0.13 40.49 1.50
CA ALA A 268 -0.15 40.16 2.90
C ALA A 268 -0.58 38.70 3.08
N MET A 269 -1.38 38.17 2.15
CA MET A 269 -1.87 36.78 2.20
C MET A 269 -0.78 35.74 1.92
N ASP A 270 0.22 36.09 1.11
CA ASP A 270 1.37 35.23 0.77
C ASP A 270 2.52 35.38 1.77
N HIS A 271 2.47 36.39 2.65
CA HIS A 271 3.54 36.70 3.58
C HIS A 271 3.94 35.50 4.46
N GLY A 272 5.21 35.10 4.37
CA GLY A 272 5.79 33.98 5.10
C GLY A 272 5.57 32.60 4.46
N ALA A 273 4.80 32.53 3.37
CA ALA A 273 4.56 31.27 2.68
C ALA A 273 5.77 30.82 1.86
N VAL A 274 6.07 29.52 1.92
CA VAL A 274 7.09 28.88 1.07
C VAL A 274 6.44 27.65 0.45
N VAL A 275 6.38 27.61 -0.88
CA VAL A 275 5.80 26.51 -1.66
C VAL A 275 6.87 25.77 -2.46
N ALA A 276 6.65 24.49 -2.74
CA ALA A 276 7.62 23.68 -3.47
C ALA A 276 7.71 24.01 -4.97
N TRP A 277 6.57 24.38 -5.57
CA TRP A 277 6.46 24.58 -7.01
C TRP A 277 5.60 25.82 -7.28
N PRO A 278 6.23 27.00 -7.51
CA PRO A 278 5.52 28.27 -7.70
C PRO A 278 4.55 28.29 -8.88
N GLU A 279 4.81 27.49 -9.92
CA GLU A 279 3.98 27.40 -11.13
C GLU A 279 2.84 26.37 -11.01
N ARG A 280 2.64 25.74 -9.84
CA ARG A 280 1.60 24.74 -9.62
C ARG A 280 0.29 25.37 -9.14
N PHE A 281 -0.50 25.86 -10.07
CA PHE A 281 -1.85 26.38 -9.83
C PHE A 281 -2.74 26.25 -11.08
N ASP A 282 -4.05 26.25 -10.88
CA ASP A 282 -5.01 26.14 -11.98
C ASP A 282 -5.17 27.48 -12.72
N THR A 283 -5.70 27.47 -13.94
CA THR A 283 -5.80 28.67 -14.79
C THR A 283 -6.67 29.79 -14.20
N ASN A 284 -7.53 29.45 -13.24
CA ASN A 284 -8.41 30.38 -12.53
C ASN A 284 -7.82 30.81 -11.17
N GLU A 285 -6.55 30.56 -10.91
CA GLU A 285 -5.85 30.94 -9.68
C GLU A 285 -4.65 31.82 -10.02
N LEU A 286 -4.20 32.62 -9.05
CA LEU A 286 -3.17 33.64 -9.24
C LEU A 286 -1.79 33.22 -8.68
N SER A 287 -1.74 32.15 -7.89
CA SER A 287 -0.49 31.65 -7.30
C SER A 287 -0.62 30.20 -6.80
N ALA A 288 0.54 29.54 -6.64
CA ALA A 288 0.61 28.21 -6.03
C ALA A 288 0.19 28.18 -4.55
N ILE A 289 0.36 29.27 -3.79
CA ILE A 289 -0.11 29.29 -2.39
C ILE A 289 -1.64 29.42 -2.34
N GLN A 290 -2.25 30.20 -3.24
CA GLN A 290 -3.70 30.22 -3.41
C GLN A 290 -4.23 28.83 -3.75
N HIS A 291 -3.60 28.16 -4.72
CA HIS A 291 -3.94 26.80 -5.08
C HIS A 291 -3.86 25.85 -3.89
N ALA A 292 -2.76 25.88 -3.13
CA ALA A 292 -2.60 25.03 -1.96
C ALA A 292 -3.66 25.30 -0.89
N MET A 293 -4.00 26.57 -0.64
CA MET A 293 -5.02 27.00 0.30
C MET A 293 -6.43 26.58 -0.15
N ASN A 294 -6.75 26.74 -1.44
CA ASN A 294 -8.01 26.25 -2.05
C ASN A 294 -8.14 24.73 -1.95
N LEU A 295 -7.06 24.00 -2.28
CA LEU A 295 -7.01 22.55 -2.14
C LEU A 295 -7.24 22.11 -0.71
N ARG A 296 -6.57 22.75 0.26
CA ARG A 296 -6.75 22.45 1.68
C ARG A 296 -8.19 22.70 2.13
N HIS A 297 -8.79 23.84 1.77
CA HIS A 297 -10.17 24.16 2.12
C HIS A 297 -11.19 23.16 1.54
N ARG A 298 -10.97 22.74 0.29
CA ARG A 298 -11.82 21.78 -0.42
C ARG A 298 -11.69 20.35 0.12
N LEU A 299 -10.46 19.88 0.33
CA LEU A 299 -10.19 18.49 0.75
C LEU A 299 -10.31 18.28 2.26
N LYS A 300 -10.30 19.37 3.03
CA LYS A 300 -10.10 19.37 4.49
C LYS A 300 -8.72 18.88 4.89
N ASP A 301 -8.37 19.16 6.14
CA ASP A 301 -7.00 19.02 6.62
C ASP A 301 -6.51 17.57 6.55
N GLU A 302 -7.30 16.58 6.99
CA GLU A 302 -6.91 15.16 6.97
C GLU A 302 -6.41 14.71 5.59
N ALA A 303 -7.22 14.93 4.54
CA ALA A 303 -6.87 14.50 3.19
C ALA A 303 -5.76 15.35 2.58
N PHE A 304 -5.72 16.66 2.83
CA PHE A 304 -4.66 17.54 2.32
C PHE A 304 -3.30 17.17 2.91
N PHE A 305 -3.24 16.96 4.22
CA PHE A 305 -1.99 16.64 4.91
C PHE A 305 -1.42 15.26 4.53
N ALA A 306 -2.29 14.27 4.31
CA ALA A 306 -1.86 12.98 3.75
C ALA A 306 -1.37 13.12 2.30
N GLU A 307 -2.22 13.60 1.39
CA GLU A 307 -2.00 13.50 -0.06
C GLU A 307 -1.05 14.56 -0.64
N TYR A 308 -1.00 15.76 -0.03
CA TYR A 308 -0.25 16.91 -0.56
C TYR A 308 0.91 17.34 0.33
N GLN A 309 0.95 16.90 1.59
CA GLN A 309 2.05 17.17 2.52
C GLN A 309 2.85 15.91 2.91
N ASN A 310 2.37 14.70 2.64
CA ASN A 310 3.00 13.45 3.09
C ASN A 310 3.28 13.43 4.60
N ASP A 311 2.39 14.05 5.38
CA ASP A 311 2.43 14.19 6.83
C ASP A 311 1.00 14.11 7.36
N PRO A 312 0.33 12.95 7.25
CA PRO A 312 -1.04 12.79 7.69
C PRO A 312 -1.17 13.20 9.15
N LEU A 313 -2.30 13.83 9.49
CA LEU A 313 -2.61 14.16 10.87
C LEU A 313 -2.72 12.87 11.69
N ALA A 314 -2.41 12.95 12.98
CA ALA A 314 -2.71 11.85 13.88
C ALA A 314 -4.21 11.59 13.83
N ALA A 315 -4.61 10.33 13.72
CA ALA A 315 -6.00 9.98 13.94
C ALA A 315 -6.36 10.46 15.35
N GLU A 316 -7.44 11.24 15.47
CA GLU A 316 -8.09 11.37 16.77
C GLU A 316 -8.48 9.95 17.17
N ASP A 317 -8.06 9.50 18.36
CA ASP A 317 -8.32 8.16 18.87
C ASP A 317 -9.83 7.90 18.90
N SER A 318 -10.39 7.44 17.79
CA SER A 318 -11.80 7.10 17.70
C SER A 318 -11.97 5.70 18.32
N ALA A 319 -12.45 5.72 19.56
CA ALA A 319 -12.68 4.61 20.48
C ALA A 319 -11.42 4.13 21.23
N ASP A 320 -11.21 4.71 22.41
CA ASP A 320 -10.42 4.16 23.51
C ASP A 320 -10.64 2.64 23.59
N LEU A 321 -9.62 1.86 23.18
CA LEU A 321 -9.50 0.49 23.66
C LEU A 321 -9.37 0.59 25.17
N VAL A 322 -10.44 0.23 25.89
CA VAL A 322 -10.48 0.24 27.35
C VAL A 322 -9.25 -0.51 27.86
N PRO A 323 -8.33 0.15 28.60
CA PRO A 323 -7.10 -0.47 29.06
C PRO A 323 -7.41 -1.77 29.82
N VAL A 324 -6.56 -2.80 29.64
CA VAL A 324 -6.74 -4.09 30.33
C VAL A 324 -6.88 -3.89 31.84
N SER A 325 -6.20 -2.89 32.42
CA SER A 325 -6.35 -2.50 33.82
C SER A 325 -7.79 -2.10 34.18
N VAL A 326 -8.44 -1.26 33.37
CA VAL A 326 -9.85 -0.85 33.55
C VAL A 326 -10.80 -2.03 33.36
N LEU A 327 -10.48 -2.94 32.45
CA LEU A 327 -11.22 -4.19 32.22
C LEU A 327 -11.12 -5.15 33.42
N VAL A 328 -9.94 -5.23 34.04
CA VAL A 328 -9.65 -6.04 35.25
C VAL A 328 -10.33 -5.46 36.48
N GLU A 329 -10.51 -4.13 36.56
CA GLU A 329 -11.29 -3.49 37.62
C GLU A 329 -12.80 -3.75 37.52
N ARG A 330 -13.31 -4.07 36.33
CA ARG A 330 -14.71 -4.43 36.07
C ARG A 330 -15.02 -5.93 36.24
N VAL A 331 -14.19 -6.66 36.99
CA VAL A 331 -14.45 -8.06 37.32
C VAL A 331 -15.52 -8.15 38.40
N ASN A 332 -16.71 -8.62 38.02
CA ASN A 332 -17.70 -9.06 38.99
C ASN A 332 -17.13 -10.31 39.70
N ARG A 333 -17.10 -10.33 41.04
CA ARG A 333 -16.51 -11.43 41.83
C ARG A 333 -17.39 -12.68 41.86
N ILE A 334 -18.11 -12.96 40.78
CA ILE A 334 -19.06 -14.04 40.68
C ILE A 334 -18.31 -15.28 40.17
N ALA A 335 -18.56 -16.44 40.79
CA ALA A 335 -17.95 -17.68 40.36
C ALA A 335 -18.41 -18.04 38.92
N ARG A 336 -17.49 -18.54 38.11
CA ARG A 336 -17.79 -19.02 36.75
C ARG A 336 -18.95 -20.04 36.80
N GLY A 337 -19.90 -19.91 35.88
CA GLY A 337 -21.10 -20.75 35.83
C GLY A 337 -22.23 -20.31 36.77
N VAL A 338 -22.05 -19.21 37.53
CA VAL A 338 -23.07 -18.67 38.43
C VAL A 338 -23.61 -17.36 37.86
N ALA A 339 -24.92 -17.28 37.63
CA ALA A 339 -25.57 -16.02 37.29
C ALA A 339 -25.91 -15.21 38.56
N PRO A 340 -25.74 -13.88 38.57
CA PRO A 340 -26.20 -13.06 39.68
C PRO A 340 -27.72 -13.11 39.83
N LEU A 341 -28.20 -12.98 41.08
CA LEU A 341 -29.62 -13.00 41.43
C LEU A 341 -30.47 -11.97 40.69
N ARG A 342 -29.86 -10.84 40.30
CA ARG A 342 -30.53 -9.75 39.58
C ARG A 342 -30.61 -9.98 38.07
N ALA A 343 -30.01 -11.07 37.55
CA ALA A 343 -30.10 -11.39 36.14
C ALA A 343 -31.50 -11.91 35.80
N GLU A 344 -32.10 -11.36 34.76
CA GLU A 344 -33.42 -11.71 34.26
C GLU A 344 -33.33 -12.58 33.01
N THR A 345 -32.27 -12.39 32.19
CA THR A 345 -32.10 -13.07 30.90
C THR A 345 -30.69 -13.63 30.76
N LEU A 346 -30.58 -14.82 30.15
CA LEU A 346 -29.31 -15.40 29.71
C LEU A 346 -29.25 -15.42 28.18
N THR A 347 -28.09 -15.11 27.63
CA THR A 347 -27.81 -15.23 26.19
C THR A 347 -26.58 -16.09 25.98
N ALA A 348 -26.69 -17.08 25.10
CA ALA A 348 -25.57 -17.90 24.67
C ALA A 348 -25.18 -17.53 23.23
N PHE A 349 -23.89 -17.31 23.02
CA PHE A 349 -23.29 -16.97 21.74
C PHE A 349 -22.41 -18.13 21.29
N ILE A 350 -22.43 -18.44 20.00
CA ILE A 350 -21.47 -19.33 19.36
C ILE A 350 -20.91 -18.61 18.14
N ASP A 351 -19.60 -18.45 18.11
CA ASP A 351 -18.84 -17.96 16.98
C ASP A 351 -18.19 -19.16 16.27
N VAL A 352 -18.54 -19.33 15.00
CA VAL A 352 -18.18 -20.48 14.17
C VAL A 352 -16.92 -20.15 13.38
N HIS A 353 -15.79 -20.75 13.78
CA HIS A 353 -14.55 -20.73 13.02
C HIS A 353 -14.31 -22.08 12.33
N ASP A 354 -13.31 -22.13 11.44
CA ASP A 354 -13.01 -23.32 10.62
C ASP A 354 -12.74 -24.59 11.47
N ALA A 355 -11.84 -24.49 12.45
CA ALA A 355 -11.45 -25.61 13.30
C ALA A 355 -12.04 -25.61 14.72
N LEU A 356 -12.68 -24.51 15.14
CA LEU A 356 -13.11 -24.26 16.53
C LEU A 356 -14.46 -23.57 16.57
N LEU A 357 -15.27 -23.89 17.59
CA LEU A 357 -16.46 -23.14 17.94
C LEU A 357 -16.20 -22.41 19.24
N TYR A 358 -16.02 -21.09 19.19
CA TYR A 358 -15.94 -20.28 20.39
C TYR A 358 -17.34 -20.02 20.91
N TRP A 359 -17.53 -20.06 22.22
CA TRP A 359 -18.83 -19.81 22.82
C TRP A 359 -18.71 -19.00 24.09
N ALA A 360 -19.76 -18.24 24.38
CA ALA A 360 -19.89 -17.47 25.61
C ALA A 360 -21.34 -17.48 26.09
N VAL A 361 -21.53 -17.41 27.39
CA VAL A 361 -22.84 -17.24 28.04
C VAL A 361 -22.77 -15.98 28.88
N ALA A 362 -23.66 -15.05 28.60
CA ALA A 362 -23.82 -13.80 29.34
C ALA A 362 -25.18 -13.74 30.02
N ALA A 363 -25.24 -13.05 31.14
CA ALA A 363 -26.46 -12.75 31.88
C ALA A 363 -26.73 -11.25 31.84
N TRP A 364 -28.01 -10.87 31.86
CA TRP A 364 -28.47 -9.50 31.69
C TRP A 364 -29.61 -9.18 32.68
N SER A 365 -29.67 -7.95 33.17
CA SER A 365 -30.80 -7.40 33.93
C SER A 365 -31.55 -6.35 33.10
N GLY A 366 -32.79 -6.02 33.49
CA GLY A 366 -33.63 -5.04 32.80
C GLY A 366 -33.07 -3.62 32.75
N ASP A 367 -32.09 -3.30 33.60
CA ASP A 367 -31.37 -2.01 33.60
C ASP A 367 -30.17 -1.97 32.63
N GLY A 368 -29.93 -3.04 31.87
CA GLY A 368 -28.84 -3.14 30.90
C GLY A 368 -27.50 -3.60 31.47
N SER A 369 -27.41 -3.95 32.76
CA SER A 369 -26.20 -4.53 33.33
C SER A 369 -25.95 -5.94 32.78
N GLY A 370 -24.69 -6.25 32.43
CA GLY A 370 -24.28 -7.53 31.85
C GLY A 370 -23.17 -8.23 32.64
N TRP A 371 -23.24 -9.56 32.72
CA TRP A 371 -22.24 -10.40 33.39
C TRP A 371 -21.83 -11.56 32.48
N LEU A 372 -20.52 -11.77 32.29
CA LEU A 372 -20.01 -12.97 31.63
C LEU A 372 -20.08 -14.15 32.60
N ILE A 373 -20.89 -15.15 32.29
CA ILE A 373 -21.13 -16.32 33.14
C ILE A 373 -20.13 -17.43 32.84
N ASP A 374 -19.96 -17.73 31.56
CA ASP A 374 -19.06 -18.77 31.09
C ASP A 374 -18.61 -18.49 29.65
N TYR A 375 -17.47 -19.04 29.25
CA TYR A 375 -16.93 -18.98 27.91
C TYR A 375 -15.92 -20.11 27.67
N GLY A 376 -15.75 -20.48 26.41
CA GLY A 376 -14.83 -21.53 26.01
C GLY A 376 -14.74 -21.73 24.50
N ALA A 377 -14.11 -22.83 24.12
CA ALA A 377 -14.03 -23.30 22.74
C ALA A 377 -14.39 -24.79 22.69
N TYR A 378 -14.99 -25.22 21.59
CA TYR A 378 -15.20 -26.63 21.26
C TYR A 378 -14.41 -26.99 19.99
N PRO A 379 -13.60 -28.08 20.01
CA PRO A 379 -13.25 -28.89 21.17
C PRO A 379 -12.46 -28.12 22.23
N GLU A 380 -12.52 -28.57 23.48
CA GLU A 380 -11.79 -27.94 24.59
C GLU A 380 -10.29 -27.87 24.30
N GLN A 381 -9.71 -26.69 24.50
CA GLN A 381 -8.29 -26.45 24.23
C GLN A 381 -7.45 -26.73 25.49
N PRO A 382 -6.34 -27.48 25.37
CA PRO A 382 -5.58 -27.98 26.52
C PRO A 382 -4.78 -26.92 27.32
N ARG A 383 -4.85 -25.62 26.99
CA ARG A 383 -4.18 -24.54 27.75
C ARG A 383 -5.04 -23.28 27.83
N ARG A 384 -5.09 -22.66 29.03
CA ARG A 384 -5.61 -21.30 29.25
C ARG A 384 -4.42 -20.34 29.43
N ARG A 385 -4.37 -19.26 28.61
CA ARG A 385 -3.32 -18.22 28.37
C ARG A 385 -2.43 -18.53 27.16
N SER A 386 -2.11 -17.61 26.23
CA SER A 386 -2.20 -16.13 26.12
C SER A 386 -2.39 -15.71 24.64
N ALA A 387 -2.67 -14.44 24.38
CA ALA A 387 -3.08 -13.82 23.11
C ALA A 387 -2.05 -13.83 21.95
N GLU A 388 -1.31 -14.92 21.75
CA GLU A 388 -0.42 -15.10 20.60
C GLU A 388 -0.63 -16.49 19.98
N GLY A 389 -0.93 -16.51 18.69
CA GLY A 389 -0.63 -17.64 17.81
C GLY A 389 -1.61 -18.83 17.87
N VAL A 390 -2.39 -18.97 16.80
CA VAL A 390 -3.06 -20.21 16.41
C VAL A 390 -2.03 -21.32 16.21
N THR A 391 -1.73 -22.12 17.24
CA THR A 391 -0.99 -23.39 17.07
C THR A 391 -1.30 -24.39 18.18
N ASP A 392 -2.41 -25.13 18.06
CA ASP A 392 -2.46 -26.56 18.48
C ASP A 392 -3.67 -27.36 17.91
N ALA A 393 -4.53 -26.73 17.10
CA ALA A 393 -5.73 -27.40 16.54
C ALA A 393 -5.43 -28.47 15.46
N GLY A 394 -4.17 -28.71 15.11
CA GLY A 394 -3.76 -29.61 14.03
C GLY A 394 -3.74 -31.12 14.37
N ARG A 395 -3.98 -31.54 15.63
CA ARG A 395 -3.74 -32.96 16.04
C ARG A 395 -4.95 -33.80 16.42
N ARG A 396 -6.20 -33.35 16.24
CA ARG A 396 -7.38 -34.20 16.47
C ARG A 396 -8.40 -34.17 15.32
N ARG A 397 -8.13 -35.03 14.34
CA ARG A 397 -9.06 -35.87 13.53
C ARG A 397 -10.45 -35.29 13.23
N SER A 398 -10.67 -35.00 11.95
CA SER A 398 -11.90 -35.16 11.15
C SER A 398 -13.24 -35.11 11.92
N TRP A 399 -14.01 -34.05 11.68
CA TRP A 399 -15.43 -33.95 12.00
C TRP A 399 -16.18 -35.26 11.68
N ARG A 400 -16.58 -36.01 12.71
CA ARG A 400 -17.58 -37.09 12.57
C ARG A 400 -18.92 -36.55 13.06
N ARG A 401 -19.91 -36.49 12.16
CA ARG A 401 -21.31 -36.18 12.51
C ARG A 401 -21.76 -37.06 13.69
N PRO A 402 -22.41 -36.50 14.73
CA PRO A 402 -23.01 -37.31 15.78
C PRO A 402 -24.02 -38.29 15.18
N ARG A 403 -23.88 -39.59 15.46
CA ARG A 403 -24.91 -40.58 15.13
C ARG A 403 -26.11 -40.33 16.04
N ARG A 404 -27.30 -40.35 15.43
CA ARG A 404 -28.60 -40.12 16.05
C ARG A 404 -28.99 -41.33 16.92
N SER A 405 -28.30 -41.54 18.04
CA SER A 405 -28.67 -42.50 19.08
C SER A 405 -27.77 -42.33 20.31
N ASP A 406 -28.08 -41.33 21.13
CA ASP A 406 -27.65 -41.31 22.54
C ASP A 406 -28.73 -40.53 23.33
N PRO A 407 -29.68 -41.20 24.00
CA PRO A 407 -30.71 -40.52 24.75
C PRO A 407 -30.12 -40.08 26.11
N GLY A 408 -30.01 -38.77 26.32
CA GLY A 408 -29.79 -38.21 27.66
C GLY A 408 -28.44 -37.53 27.91
N ARG A 409 -28.17 -36.43 27.20
CA ARG A 409 -27.44 -35.29 27.78
C ARG A 409 -28.15 -34.00 27.40
N SER A 410 -29.29 -33.78 28.04
CA SER A 410 -29.84 -32.45 28.22
C SER A 410 -28.82 -31.58 28.96
N PHE A 411 -28.64 -30.34 28.52
CA PHE A 411 -27.92 -29.29 29.25
C PHE A 411 -28.69 -28.99 30.55
N GLY A 412 -28.49 -29.82 31.57
CA GLY A 412 -29.05 -29.64 32.91
C GLY A 412 -27.97 -29.15 33.86
N ALA A 413 -28.20 -27.99 34.46
CA ALA A 413 -27.43 -27.51 35.60
C ALA A 413 -27.40 -28.59 36.69
N ARG A 414 -26.20 -29.04 37.09
CA ARG A 414 -26.05 -29.91 38.26
C ARG A 414 -26.15 -29.04 39.52
N GLY A 415 -27.20 -29.27 40.32
CA GLY A 415 -27.31 -28.74 41.67
C GLY A 415 -26.28 -29.36 42.64
N PRO A 416 -26.02 -28.73 43.80
CA PRO A 416 -24.96 -29.15 44.70
C PRO A 416 -25.36 -30.40 45.50
N ASP A 417 -24.45 -31.36 45.53
CA ASP A 417 -24.52 -32.58 46.33
C ASP A 417 -24.46 -32.22 47.84
N ARG A 418 -25.55 -32.49 48.57
CA ARG A 418 -25.57 -32.40 50.04
C ARG A 418 -25.22 -33.77 50.62
N GLY A 419 -23.96 -33.92 51.05
CA GLY A 419 -23.47 -35.02 51.89
C GLY A 419 -23.00 -34.48 53.24
N ALA A 420 -23.59 -35.00 54.32
CA ALA A 420 -23.65 -34.47 55.68
C ALA A 420 -22.33 -34.32 56.45
N ARG A 421 -22.32 -33.35 57.38
CA ARG A 421 -21.72 -33.52 58.72
C ARG A 421 -22.82 -33.28 59.77
N VAL A 422 -23.09 -34.39 60.48
CA VAL A 422 -23.90 -34.64 61.70
C VAL A 422 -25.37 -34.21 61.66
#